data_AF-A0A920W2N6-F1
#
_entry.id   AF-A0A920W2N6-F1
#
_cell.length_a   1.000
_cell.length_b   1.000
_cell.length_c   1.000
_cell.angle_alpha   90.00
_cell.angle_beta   90.00
_cell.angle_gamma   90.00
#
_symmetry.space_group_name_H-M   'P 1'
#
loop_
_entity.id
_entity.type
_entity.pdbx_description
1 polymer ?
#
loop_
_entity_poly.entity_id
_entity_poly.type
_entity_poly.pdbx_seq_one_letter_code
_entity_poly.pdbx_strand_id
1 'polypeptide(L)'
;MAFYKYLKSHAERQPDSAAIIEGDSTVTYSEFCKKVESFAAALSKLPLNSNSKVGLLCLNQKEYLVAFFGSLLKGLPVIPFNFLLKPEDLAFITQDAKSIPWSSIPLLLIRRLGRFLNCSQIKFSLVLQKLIK
;
A
#
# COMPACT_ATOMS: atom_id res chain seq x y z
N MET A 1 8.32 13.97 0.44
CA MET A 1 7.80 13.23 -0.74
C MET A 1 8.90 12.98 -1.81
N ALA A 2 10.13 12.63 -1.43
CA ALA A 2 11.26 12.58 -2.38
C ALA A 2 11.31 11.30 -3.23
N PHE A 3 10.88 10.15 -2.70
CA PHE A 3 11.05 8.84 -3.34
C PHE A 3 10.24 8.67 -4.64
N TYR A 4 8.96 9.06 -4.65
CA TYR A 4 8.14 8.95 -5.87
C TYR A 4 8.67 9.82 -7.03
N LYS A 5 9.29 10.97 -6.71
CA LYS A 5 9.86 11.86 -7.74
C LYS A 5 10.95 11.16 -8.56
N TYR A 6 11.82 10.38 -7.90
CA TYR A 6 12.85 9.61 -8.60
C TYR A 6 12.25 8.52 -9.48
N LEU A 7 11.25 7.81 -8.98
CA LEU A 7 10.52 6.80 -9.74
C LEU A 7 9.89 7.41 -11.01
N LYS A 8 9.19 8.53 -10.85
CA LYS A 8 8.53 9.24 -11.95
C LYS A 8 9.54 9.77 -12.98
N SER A 9 10.63 10.39 -12.52
CA SER A 9 11.69 10.87 -13.41
C SER A 9 12.38 9.75 -14.19
N HIS A 10 12.50 8.56 -13.61
CA HIS A 10 13.02 7.41 -14.34
C HIS A 10 12.02 6.91 -15.38
N ALA A 11 10.74 6.81 -15.01
CA ALA A 11 9.67 6.40 -15.93
C ALA A 11 9.49 7.36 -17.13
N GLU A 12 9.73 8.66 -16.94
CA GLU A 12 9.71 9.64 -18.03
C GLU A 12 10.89 9.46 -19.01
N ARG A 13 12.05 8.98 -18.53
CA ARG A 13 13.25 8.75 -19.36
C ARG A 13 13.25 7.38 -20.02
N GLN A 14 12.73 6.37 -19.34
CA GLN A 14 12.73 4.97 -19.77
C GLN A 14 11.38 4.31 -19.48
N PRO A 15 10.31 4.70 -20.20
CA PRO A 15 8.95 4.28 -19.89
C PRO A 15 8.72 2.78 -20.07
N ASP A 16 9.38 2.16 -21.05
CA ASP A 16 9.18 0.76 -21.45
C ASP A 16 10.19 -0.20 -20.80
N SER A 17 11.16 0.32 -20.04
CA SER A 17 12.08 -0.51 -19.27
C SER A 17 11.33 -1.29 -18.18
N ALA A 18 11.75 -2.53 -17.95
CA ALA A 18 11.20 -3.37 -16.89
C ALA A 18 11.45 -2.75 -15.51
N ALA A 19 10.39 -2.52 -14.75
CA ALA A 19 10.44 -2.04 -13.36
C ALA A 19 10.27 -3.17 -12.36
N ILE A 20 9.37 -4.11 -12.65
CA ILE A 20 9.08 -5.26 -11.80
C ILE A 20 8.98 -6.49 -12.70
N ILE A 21 9.66 -7.56 -12.31
CA ILE A 21 9.58 -8.87 -12.96
C ILE A 21 9.09 -9.86 -11.90
N GLU A 22 8.01 -10.56 -12.22
CA GLU A 22 7.35 -11.52 -11.33
C GLU A 22 6.96 -12.76 -12.14
N GLY A 23 7.81 -13.80 -12.09
CA GLY A 23 7.71 -14.94 -13.00
C GLY A 23 7.78 -14.47 -14.45
N ASP A 24 6.82 -14.87 -15.27
CA ASP A 24 6.71 -14.47 -16.68
C ASP A 24 6.06 -13.10 -16.88
N SER A 25 5.59 -12.45 -15.80
CA SER A 25 4.99 -11.12 -15.86
C SER A 25 6.07 -10.05 -15.74
N THR A 26 6.09 -9.12 -16.69
CA THR A 26 6.89 -7.88 -16.59
C THR A 26 5.97 -6.68 -16.49
N VAL A 27 6.27 -5.75 -15.58
CA VAL A 27 5.61 -4.45 -15.47
C VAL A 27 6.64 -3.38 -15.81
N THR A 28 6.31 -2.50 -16.76
CA THR A 28 7.20 -1.41 -17.15
C THR A 28 7.17 -0.25 -16.14
N TYR A 29 8.16 0.64 -16.18
CA TYR A 29 8.16 1.83 -15.32
C TYR A 29 6.94 2.72 -15.55
N SER A 30 6.49 2.88 -16.79
CA SER A 30 5.29 3.69 -17.10
C SER A 30 4.01 3.06 -16.52
N GLU A 31 3.85 1.74 -16.63
CA GLU A 31 2.73 1.01 -16.03
C GLU A 31 2.76 1.06 -14.51
N PHE A 32 3.95 0.91 -13.93
CA PHE A 32 4.13 0.94 -12.48
C PHE A 32 3.75 2.32 -11.91
N CYS A 33 4.22 3.41 -12.51
CA CYS A 33 3.81 4.77 -12.13
C CYS A 33 2.29 4.96 -12.22
N LYS A 34 1.66 4.54 -13.31
CA LYS A 34 0.18 4.61 -13.47
C LYS A 34 -0.55 3.87 -12.35
N LYS A 35 -0.08 2.66 -12.00
CA LYS A 35 -0.65 1.87 -10.89
C LYS A 35 -0.46 2.56 -9.53
N VAL A 36 0.71 3.12 -9.28
CA VAL A 36 1.03 3.88 -8.06
C VAL A 36 0.14 5.12 -7.91
N GLU A 37 0.00 5.92 -8.97
CA GLU A 37 -0.86 7.12 -8.98
C GLU A 37 -2.34 6.75 -8.81
N SER A 38 -2.80 5.67 -9.45
CA SER A 38 -4.16 5.14 -9.30
C SER A 38 -4.44 4.68 -7.86
N PHE A 39 -3.53 3.92 -7.26
CA PHE A 39 -3.66 3.49 -5.87
C PHE A 39 -3.67 4.69 -4.92
N ALA A 40 -2.75 5.63 -5.10
CA ALA A 40 -2.73 6.88 -4.34
C ALA A 40 -4.08 7.62 -4.48
N ALA A 41 -4.62 7.77 -5.69
CA ALA A 41 -5.93 8.39 -5.90
C ALA A 41 -7.08 7.64 -5.19
N ALA A 42 -7.01 6.31 -5.11
CA ALA A 42 -7.97 5.51 -4.34
C ALA A 42 -7.86 5.78 -2.82
N LEU A 43 -6.63 5.93 -2.29
CA LEU A 43 -6.42 6.30 -0.89
C LEU A 43 -7.06 7.65 -0.52
N SER A 44 -7.07 8.61 -1.44
CA SER A 44 -7.72 9.92 -1.20
C SER A 44 -9.24 9.83 -1.03
N LYS A 45 -9.87 8.71 -1.38
CA LYS A 45 -11.32 8.49 -1.17
C LYS A 45 -11.63 7.92 0.22
N LEU A 46 -10.61 7.71 1.04
CA LEU A 46 -10.71 7.13 2.37
C LEU A 46 -10.60 8.25 3.41
N PRO A 47 -11.24 8.13 4.58
CA PRO A 47 -11.19 9.14 5.62
C PRO A 47 -9.84 9.14 6.38
N LEU A 48 -8.75 9.33 5.64
CA LEU A 48 -7.38 9.40 6.13
C LEU A 48 -7.01 10.84 6.47
N ASN A 49 -6.17 11.00 7.49
CA ASN A 49 -5.61 12.29 7.90
C ASN A 49 -4.07 12.23 7.96
N SER A 50 -3.43 13.35 8.30
CA SER A 50 -1.97 13.47 8.36
C SER A 50 -1.28 12.54 9.37
N ASN A 51 -2.03 11.99 10.32
CA ASN A 51 -1.54 11.06 11.33
C ASN A 51 -1.85 9.59 10.99
N SER A 52 -2.52 9.35 9.87
CA SER A 52 -2.84 8.00 9.41
C SER A 52 -1.59 7.29 8.90
N LYS A 53 -1.54 5.99 9.09
CA LYS A 53 -0.44 5.12 8.66
C LYS A 53 -1.02 3.99 7.83
N VAL A 54 -0.24 3.40 6.93
CA VAL A 54 -0.70 2.28 6.09
C VAL A 54 0.06 1.03 6.50
N GLY A 55 -0.67 0.04 7.02
CA GLY A 55 -0.14 -1.29 7.29
C GLY A 55 -0.21 -2.18 6.05
N LEU A 56 0.93 -2.70 5.61
CA LEU A 56 0.97 -3.61 4.46
C LEU A 56 1.29 -5.02 4.91
N LEU A 57 0.29 -5.90 4.86
CA LEU A 57 0.42 -7.33 5.10
C LEU A 57 0.14 -8.07 3.78
N CYS A 58 1.20 -8.47 3.10
CA CYS A 58 1.13 -9.05 1.77
C CYS A 58 2.29 -10.01 1.54
N LEU A 59 2.16 -10.89 0.54
CA LEU A 59 3.27 -11.66 0.02
C LEU A 59 4.22 -10.78 -0.80
N ASN A 60 5.35 -11.34 -1.21
CA ASN A 60 6.28 -10.66 -2.10
C ASN A 60 5.74 -10.69 -3.53
N GLN A 61 4.90 -9.70 -3.84
CA GLN A 61 4.24 -9.56 -5.13
C GLN A 61 4.24 -8.10 -5.60
N LYS A 62 4.07 -7.89 -6.91
CA LYS A 62 4.13 -6.55 -7.52
C LYS A 62 3.18 -5.54 -6.88
N GLU A 63 2.02 -5.97 -6.39
CA GLU A 63 1.03 -5.10 -5.76
C GLU A 63 1.51 -4.52 -4.43
N TYR A 64 2.40 -5.23 -3.71
CA TYR A 64 3.03 -4.68 -2.51
C TYR A 64 3.80 -3.41 -2.84
N LEU A 65 4.57 -3.41 -3.94
CA LEU A 65 5.31 -2.24 -4.40
C LEU A 65 4.37 -1.10 -4.80
N VAL A 66 3.25 -1.41 -5.48
CA VAL A 66 2.24 -0.39 -5.83
C VAL A 66 1.66 0.25 -4.58
N ALA A 67 1.26 -0.57 -3.60
CA ALA A 67 0.67 -0.10 -2.34
C ALA A 67 1.67 0.73 -1.53
N PHE A 68 2.93 0.29 -1.48
CA PHE A 68 4.02 0.97 -0.78
C PHE A 68 4.26 2.37 -1.38
N PHE A 69 4.56 2.45 -2.68
CA PHE A 69 4.85 3.72 -3.33
C PHE A 69 3.62 4.64 -3.39
N GLY A 70 2.42 4.10 -3.58
CA GLY A 70 1.19 4.91 -3.60
C GLY A 70 0.84 5.49 -2.23
N SER A 71 1.12 4.76 -1.15
CA SER A 71 0.99 5.28 0.22
C SER A 71 2.00 6.40 0.49
N LEU A 72 3.27 6.18 0.13
CA LEU A 72 4.32 7.20 0.24
C LEU A 72 4.02 8.44 -0.60
N LEU A 73 3.42 8.28 -1.79
CA LEU A 73 2.97 9.39 -2.64
C LEU A 73 1.86 10.22 -1.96
N LYS A 74 1.05 9.63 -1.09
CA LYS A 74 0.08 10.35 -0.26
C LYS A 74 0.65 10.91 1.03
N GLY A 75 1.96 10.76 1.25
CA GLY A 75 2.62 11.21 2.48
C GLY A 75 2.23 10.39 3.70
N LEU A 76 1.68 9.19 3.49
CA LEU A 76 1.29 8.29 4.56
C LEU A 76 2.47 7.37 4.89
N PRO A 77 2.94 7.34 6.15
CA PRO A 77 3.94 6.38 6.58
C PRO A 77 3.45 4.95 6.37
N VAL A 78 4.35 4.08 5.90
CA VAL A 78 4.06 2.66 5.65
C VAL A 78 4.67 1.81 6.75
N ILE A 79 3.89 0.87 7.29
CA ILE A 79 4.32 -0.15 8.25
C ILE A 79 4.32 -1.49 7.50
N PRO A 80 5.49 -2.04 7.15
CA PRO A 80 5.57 -3.34 6.49
C PRO A 80 5.38 -4.46 7.52
N PHE A 81 4.40 -5.32 7.30
CA PHE A 81 4.18 -6.51 8.11
C PHE A 81 4.68 -7.76 7.38
N ASN A 82 5.50 -8.56 8.06
CA ASN A 82 5.85 -9.88 7.58
C ASN A 82 4.65 -10.83 7.77
N PHE A 83 4.23 -11.48 6.70
CA PHE A 83 3.09 -12.40 6.70
C PHE A 83 3.30 -13.67 7.55
N LEU A 84 4.54 -13.99 7.91
CA LEU A 84 4.89 -15.11 8.77
C LEU A 84 4.77 -14.78 10.27
N LEU A 85 4.52 -13.52 10.64
CA LEU A 85 4.36 -13.13 12.04
C LEU A 85 3.07 -13.72 12.64
N LYS A 86 3.15 -14.06 13.94
CA LYS A 86 1.96 -14.50 14.67
C LYS A 86 0.99 -13.31 14.84
N PRO A 87 -0.32 -13.58 15.00
CA PRO A 87 -1.30 -12.53 15.23
C PRO A 87 -0.99 -11.62 16.43
N GLU A 88 -0.41 -12.18 17.50
CA GLU A 88 0.03 -11.43 18.69
C GLU A 88 1.14 -10.40 18.37
N ASP A 89 2.12 -10.77 17.55
CA ASP A 89 3.20 -9.88 17.12
C ASP A 89 2.65 -8.75 16.23
N LEU A 90 1.73 -9.09 15.32
CA LEU A 90 1.05 -8.10 14.48
C LEU A 90 0.25 -7.12 15.33
N ALA A 91 -0.45 -7.59 16.37
CA ALA A 91 -1.19 -6.74 17.29
C ALA A 91 -0.26 -5.81 18.08
N PHE A 92 0.87 -6.33 18.57
CA PHE A 92 1.88 -5.56 19.28
C PHE A 92 2.44 -4.42 18.40
N ILE A 93 2.91 -4.73 17.19
CA ILE A 93 3.44 -3.73 16.25
C ILE A 93 2.36 -2.70 15.89
N THR A 94 1.13 -3.15 15.69
CA THR A 94 0.00 -2.26 15.36
C THR A 94 -0.28 -1.28 16.51
N GLN A 95 -0.24 -1.75 17.75
CA GLN A 95 -0.48 -0.94 18.94
C GLN A 95 0.67 0.06 19.16
N ASP A 96 1.92 -0.38 19.06
CA ASP A 96 3.10 0.47 19.21
C ASP A 96 3.14 1.56 18.14
N ALA A 97 2.83 1.19 16.89
CA ALA A 97 2.72 2.14 15.79
C ALA A 97 1.50 3.08 15.91
N LYS A 98 0.69 2.99 16.98
CA LYS A 98 -0.56 3.75 17.18
C LYS A 98 -1.49 3.65 15.97
N SER A 99 -1.50 2.45 15.37
CA SER A 99 -2.39 2.08 14.29
C SER A 99 -3.58 1.27 14.82
N ILE A 100 -4.71 1.29 14.11
CA ILE A 100 -5.93 0.58 14.51
C ILE A 100 -5.84 -0.90 14.04
N PRO A 101 -6.17 -1.87 14.90
CA PRO A 101 -6.19 -3.28 14.51
C PRO A 101 -7.22 -3.60 13.43
N TRP A 102 -6.88 -4.58 12.58
CA TRP A 102 -7.69 -5.04 11.44
C TRP A 102 -9.12 -5.45 11.80
N SER A 103 -9.34 -5.89 13.05
CA SER A 103 -10.65 -6.28 13.59
C SER A 103 -11.67 -5.15 13.60
N SER A 104 -11.22 -3.89 13.54
CA SER A 104 -12.08 -2.71 13.57
C SER A 104 -12.39 -2.13 12.17
N ILE A 105 -11.89 -2.74 11.09
CA ILE A 105 -12.05 -2.24 9.71
C ILE A 105 -13.24 -2.95 9.02
N PRO A 106 -14.21 -2.21 8.43
CA PRO A 106 -15.27 -2.83 7.64
C PRO A 106 -14.71 -3.57 6.41
N LEU A 107 -15.03 -4.86 6.26
CA LEU A 107 -14.59 -5.74 5.15
C LEU A 107 -14.81 -5.15 3.73
N LEU A 108 -15.80 -4.26 3.58
CA LEU A 108 -16.09 -3.54 2.33
C LEU A 108 -14.95 -2.64 1.86
N LEU A 109 -14.21 -2.02 2.78
CA LEU A 109 -13.06 -1.16 2.47
C LEU A 109 -11.88 -1.98 1.94
N ILE A 110 -11.62 -3.14 2.56
CA ILE A 110 -10.58 -4.09 2.15
C ILE A 110 -10.87 -4.60 0.72
N ARG A 111 -12.11 -5.00 0.44
CA ARG A 111 -12.52 -5.46 -0.90
C ARG A 111 -12.42 -4.37 -1.96
N ARG A 112 -12.71 -3.11 -1.64
CA ARG A 112 -12.68 -2.01 -2.62
C ARG A 112 -11.25 -1.69 -3.06
N LEU A 113 -10.27 -1.76 -2.16
CA LEU A 113 -8.85 -1.60 -2.48
C LEU A 113 -8.25 -2.85 -3.16
N GLY A 114 -8.66 -4.05 -2.75
CA GLY A 114 -8.24 -5.30 -3.40
C GLY A 114 -8.61 -5.37 -4.90
N ARG A 115 -9.75 -4.77 -5.30
CA ARG A 115 -10.13 -4.66 -6.72
C ARG A 115 -9.18 -3.78 -7.55
N PHE A 116 -8.58 -2.74 -6.96
CA PHE A 116 -7.62 -1.89 -7.69
C PHE A 116 -6.29 -2.59 -7.96
N LEU A 117 -5.95 -3.56 -7.12
CA LEU A 117 -4.69 -4.29 -7.21
C LEU A 117 -4.87 -5.69 -7.81
N ASN A 118 -6.09 -6.04 -8.22
CA ASN A 118 -6.43 -7.31 -8.87
C ASN A 118 -5.84 -8.54 -8.15
N CYS A 119 -5.77 -8.51 -6.83
CA CYS A 119 -5.16 -9.57 -6.04
C CYS A 119 -6.07 -10.04 -4.90
N SER A 120 -6.30 -11.36 -4.88
CA SER A 120 -7.05 -12.08 -3.85
C SER A 120 -6.27 -12.27 -2.54
N GLN A 121 -4.95 -12.04 -2.55
CA GLN A 121 -4.03 -12.35 -1.45
C GLN A 121 -3.57 -11.13 -0.65
N ILE A 122 -3.95 -9.90 -1.05
CA ILE A 122 -3.60 -8.71 -0.27
C ILE A 122 -4.63 -8.50 0.82
N LYS A 123 -4.25 -8.79 2.06
CA LYS A 123 -4.99 -8.30 3.22
C LYS A 123 -4.50 -6.89 3.53
N PHE A 124 -5.16 -5.91 2.93
CA PHE A 124 -4.94 -4.49 3.25
C PHE A 124 -5.28 -4.22 4.72
N SER A 125 -4.29 -3.84 5.52
CA SER A 125 -4.52 -3.16 6.79
C SER A 125 -4.45 -1.66 6.55
N LEU A 126 -5.52 -1.10 6.00
CA LEU A 126 -5.59 0.34 5.84
C LEU A 126 -6.04 0.96 7.16
N VAL A 127 -5.10 1.54 7.89
CA VAL A 127 -5.40 2.11 9.19
C VAL A 127 -5.88 3.55 9.03
N LEU A 128 -7.19 3.72 9.19
CA LEU A 128 -7.86 4.99 9.46
C LEU A 128 -7.59 5.40 10.91
N GLN A 129 -7.37 6.67 11.21
CA GLN A 129 -7.27 7.16 12.58
C GLN A 129 -8.60 7.74 13.07
N LYS A 130 -8.94 7.42 14.34
CA LYS A 130 -9.85 8.12 15.27
C LYS A 130 -11.36 7.78 15.23
N LEU A 131 -11.77 6.85 16.10
CA LEU A 131 -13.08 6.87 16.79
C LEU A 131 -12.88 6.42 18.24
N ILE A 132 -12.26 7.25 19.06
CA ILE A 132 -12.50 7.24 20.51
C ILE A 132 -12.59 8.72 20.91
N LYS A 133 -13.83 9.14 21.22
CA LYS A 133 -14.07 10.25 22.14
C LYS A 133 -13.76 9.74 23.54
#